data_AF-A0A2T0M2F6-F1
#
_entry.id   AF-A0A2T0M2F6-F1
#
_cell.length_a   1.000
_cell.length_b   1.000
_cell.length_c   1.000
_cell.angle_alpha   90.00
_cell.angle_beta   90.00
_cell.angle_gamma   90.00
#
_symmetry.space_group_name_H-M   'P 1'
#
loop_
_entity.id
_entity.type
_entity.pdbx_description
1 polymer ?
#
loop_
_entity_poly.entity_id
_entity_poly.type
_entity_poly.pdbx_seq_one_letter_code
_entity_poly.pdbx_strand_id
1 'polypeptide(L)'
;MTTDEDRIRTLVERWAAAVHAGDLDGVLADHADDIVLFDVPPPHGGVRGLEAYRDVWPGFFAWQAQGASFEIVSLEITAGDDVAFAHALLRCGTPRELTEHPDRRLRLTLGLRKERGRWVVAHEHHSFPHPVDADTTEDTDTGTPSAEDEVRALHDDWFGATARKDLAALMAPIADDVVSYEHDAPLRHVGVDAVREVCARGLDGATGAVSWTVPDLEVLVRDDLAVAWGLNQVRAEAADGTAEESWSRGTRVFQRRDGRWQLIHQHLSFPYDPETGRARTDLRP
;
A
#
# COMPACT_ATOMS: atom_id res chain seq x y z
N MET A 1 -31.91 -0.83 -17.78
CA MET A 1 -31.70 -2.14 -17.11
C MET A 1 -30.85 -1.85 -15.89
N THR A 2 -31.22 -2.38 -14.72
CA THR A 2 -30.43 -2.26 -13.49
C THR A 2 -29.12 -3.03 -13.67
N THR A 3 -27.97 -2.41 -13.42
CA THR A 3 -26.68 -3.09 -13.52
C THR A 3 -26.42 -3.97 -12.30
N ASP A 4 -25.39 -4.81 -12.34
CA ASP A 4 -25.03 -5.59 -11.16
C ASP A 4 -24.48 -4.70 -10.04
N GLU A 5 -23.79 -3.60 -10.37
CA GLU A 5 -23.40 -2.58 -9.39
C GLU A 5 -24.61 -1.94 -8.70
N ASP A 6 -25.68 -1.61 -9.43
CA ASP A 6 -26.92 -1.06 -8.86
C ASP A 6 -27.60 -2.06 -7.89
N ARG A 7 -27.58 -3.35 -8.25
CA ARG A 7 -28.14 -4.44 -7.42
C ARG A 7 -27.34 -4.62 -6.14
N ILE A 8 -26.01 -4.61 -6.24
CA ILE A 8 -25.10 -4.72 -5.09
C ILE A 8 -25.25 -3.47 -4.21
N ARG A 9 -25.34 -2.27 -4.78
CA ARG A 9 -25.60 -1.03 -4.04
C ARG A 9 -26.87 -1.14 -3.21
N THR A 10 -27.97 -1.55 -3.85
CA THR A 10 -29.26 -1.77 -3.18
C THR A 10 -29.17 -2.83 -2.07
N LEU A 11 -28.38 -3.89 -2.28
CA LEU A 11 -28.13 -4.92 -1.26
C LEU A 11 -27.42 -4.32 -0.04
N VAL A 12 -26.30 -3.60 -0.25
CA VAL A 12 -25.48 -3.03 0.83
C VAL A 12 -26.26 -1.96 1.60
N GLU A 13 -27.02 -1.11 0.91
CA GLU A 13 -27.87 -0.09 1.55
C GLU A 13 -28.99 -0.71 2.38
N ARG A 14 -29.63 -1.77 1.90
CA ARG A 14 -30.64 -2.53 2.68
C ARG A 14 -30.02 -3.21 3.88
N TRP A 15 -28.84 -3.81 3.73
CA TRP A 15 -28.10 -4.42 4.84
C TRP A 15 -27.78 -3.38 5.91
N ALA A 16 -27.23 -2.22 5.54
CA ALA A 16 -26.92 -1.15 6.50
C ALA A 16 -28.18 -0.61 7.19
N ALA A 17 -29.32 -0.52 6.48
CA ALA A 17 -30.60 -0.15 7.08
C ALA A 17 -31.12 -1.22 8.07
N ALA A 18 -30.95 -2.51 7.76
CA ALA A 18 -31.30 -3.60 8.65
C ALA A 18 -30.42 -3.61 9.91
N VAL A 19 -29.12 -3.38 9.75
CA VAL A 19 -28.19 -3.14 10.87
C VAL A 19 -28.75 -2.00 11.73
N HIS A 20 -29.02 -0.83 11.14
CA HIS A 20 -29.55 0.33 11.86
C HIS A 20 -30.86 0.06 12.62
N ALA A 21 -31.73 -0.78 12.06
CA ALA A 21 -33.00 -1.15 12.68
C ALA A 21 -32.89 -2.27 13.73
N GLY A 22 -31.72 -2.90 13.88
CA GLY A 22 -31.56 -4.11 14.69
C GLY A 22 -32.30 -5.33 14.12
N ASP A 23 -32.53 -5.36 12.80
CA ASP A 23 -33.23 -6.42 12.09
C ASP A 23 -32.25 -7.54 11.71
N LEU A 24 -32.12 -8.53 12.59
CA LEU A 24 -31.21 -9.66 12.38
C LEU A 24 -31.54 -10.45 11.11
N ASP A 25 -32.83 -10.66 10.80
CA ASP A 25 -33.20 -11.44 9.62
C ASP A 25 -32.87 -10.65 8.33
N GLY A 26 -33.06 -9.34 8.35
CA GLY A 26 -32.62 -8.44 7.29
C GLY A 26 -31.11 -8.40 7.10
N VAL A 27 -30.34 -8.42 8.21
CA VAL A 27 -28.86 -8.48 8.17
C VAL A 27 -28.36 -9.77 7.52
N LEU A 28 -29.02 -10.90 7.76
CA LEU A 28 -28.60 -12.21 7.25
C LEU A 28 -29.10 -12.51 5.83
N ALA A 29 -30.06 -11.74 5.32
CA ALA A 29 -30.88 -12.12 4.17
C ALA A 29 -30.09 -12.33 2.86
N ASP A 30 -28.96 -11.65 2.69
CA ASP A 30 -28.15 -11.59 1.48
C ASP A 30 -26.73 -12.13 1.71
N HIS A 31 -26.55 -13.04 2.68
CA HIS A 31 -25.26 -13.61 3.05
C HIS A 31 -25.12 -15.06 2.61
N ALA A 32 -23.92 -15.44 2.20
CA ALA A 32 -23.63 -16.83 1.87
C ALA A 32 -23.55 -17.69 3.15
N ASP A 33 -23.99 -18.95 3.05
CA ASP A 33 -23.93 -19.90 4.17
C ASP A 33 -22.49 -20.09 4.72
N ASP A 34 -21.50 -19.94 3.84
CA ASP A 34 -20.06 -20.09 4.10
C ASP A 34 -19.33 -18.76 4.35
N ILE A 35 -20.04 -17.69 4.72
CA ILE A 35 -19.44 -16.36 4.90
C ILE A 35 -18.24 -16.35 5.87
N VAL A 36 -17.23 -15.55 5.53
CA VAL A 36 -16.11 -15.22 6.42
C VAL A 36 -16.14 -13.74 6.79
N LEU A 37 -16.19 -13.44 8.09
CA LEU A 37 -16.12 -12.07 8.62
C LEU A 37 -14.82 -11.88 9.41
N PHE A 38 -14.09 -10.81 9.12
CA PHE A 38 -13.13 -10.22 10.04
C PHE A 38 -13.72 -8.92 10.59
N ASP A 39 -13.93 -8.87 11.91
CA ASP A 39 -14.59 -7.76 12.58
C ASP A 39 -13.67 -7.05 13.58
N VAL A 40 -14.11 -5.88 14.06
CA VAL A 40 -13.42 -5.09 15.07
C VAL A 40 -13.43 -5.78 16.45
N PRO A 41 -14.57 -6.29 16.96
CA PRO A 41 -14.58 -7.04 18.21
C PRO A 41 -14.01 -8.45 18.02
N PRO A 42 -13.54 -9.11 19.11
CA PRO A 42 -13.21 -10.53 19.08
C PRO A 42 -14.39 -11.38 18.56
N PRO A 43 -14.13 -12.54 17.91
CA PRO A 43 -12.85 -13.27 17.88
C PRO A 43 -11.86 -12.80 16.81
N HIS A 44 -10.59 -12.61 17.19
CA HIS A 44 -9.53 -12.13 16.29
C HIS A 44 -9.17 -13.08 15.14
N GLY A 45 -9.51 -14.37 15.26
CA GLY A 45 -9.30 -15.36 14.19
C GLY A 45 -10.31 -15.25 13.04
N GLY A 46 -11.29 -14.36 13.15
CA GLY A 46 -12.41 -14.22 12.22
C GLY A 46 -13.55 -15.22 12.50
N VAL A 47 -14.73 -14.87 12.02
CA VAL A 47 -15.98 -15.64 12.13
C VAL A 47 -16.23 -16.37 10.81
N ARG A 48 -16.67 -17.63 10.87
CA ARG A 48 -16.86 -18.48 9.68
C ARG A 48 -18.21 -19.20 9.74
N GLY A 49 -18.98 -19.08 8.66
CA GLY A 49 -20.32 -19.64 8.52
C GLY A 49 -21.42 -18.70 9.03
N LEU A 50 -22.59 -18.79 8.42
CA LEU A 50 -23.73 -17.90 8.69
C LEU A 50 -24.26 -17.99 10.13
N GLU A 51 -24.21 -19.17 10.74
CA GLU A 51 -24.62 -19.37 12.15
C GLU A 51 -23.70 -18.59 13.11
N ALA A 52 -22.38 -18.73 12.96
CA ALA A 52 -21.43 -17.99 13.80
C ALA A 52 -21.48 -16.48 13.52
N TYR A 53 -21.74 -16.07 12.27
CA TYR A 53 -21.98 -14.68 11.91
C TYR A 53 -23.23 -14.12 12.60
N ARG A 54 -24.32 -14.88 12.67
CA ARG A 54 -25.54 -14.50 13.39
C ARG A 54 -25.28 -14.22 14.87
N ASP A 55 -24.39 -14.97 15.49
CA ASP A 55 -24.14 -14.89 16.94
C ASP A 55 -23.36 -13.64 17.39
N VAL A 56 -22.68 -12.93 16.48
CA VAL A 56 -21.93 -11.70 16.85
C VAL A 56 -22.79 -10.44 16.87
N TRP A 57 -23.91 -10.43 16.17
CA TRP A 57 -24.79 -9.26 16.03
C TRP A 57 -25.52 -8.81 17.30
N PRO A 58 -26.00 -9.68 18.22
CA PRO A 58 -26.73 -9.26 19.41
C PRO A 58 -25.96 -8.25 20.28
N GLY A 59 -24.64 -8.44 20.43
CA GLY A 59 -23.79 -7.50 21.16
C GLY A 59 -23.71 -6.13 20.48
N PHE A 60 -23.61 -6.11 19.15
CA PHE A 60 -23.61 -4.89 18.36
C PHE A 60 -24.96 -4.16 18.44
N PHE A 61 -26.10 -4.86 18.35
CA PHE A 61 -27.42 -4.25 18.47
C PHE A 61 -27.65 -3.64 19.86
N ALA A 62 -27.16 -4.28 20.92
CA ALA A 62 -27.23 -3.71 22.27
C ALA A 62 -26.40 -2.41 22.40
N TRP A 63 -25.26 -2.34 21.71
CA TRP A 63 -24.46 -1.12 21.62
C TRP A 63 -25.17 -0.05 20.78
N GLN A 64 -25.77 -0.43 19.65
CA GLN A 64 -26.48 0.48 18.76
C GLN A 64 -27.74 1.09 19.38
N ALA A 65 -28.46 0.33 20.22
CA ALA A 65 -29.59 0.82 21.00
C ALA A 65 -29.24 1.99 21.94
N GLN A 66 -27.96 2.26 22.19
CA GLN A 66 -27.48 3.44 22.93
C GLN A 66 -27.44 4.71 22.07
N GLY A 67 -27.97 4.65 20.84
CA GLY A 67 -28.02 5.76 19.88
C GLY A 67 -26.83 5.79 18.93
N ALA A 68 -26.14 4.67 18.73
CA ALA A 68 -24.97 4.62 17.85
C ALA A 68 -25.37 4.74 16.38
N SER A 69 -24.54 5.46 15.62
CA SER A 69 -24.65 5.63 14.18
C SER A 69 -24.02 4.44 13.46
N PHE A 70 -24.59 4.06 12.32
CA PHE A 70 -24.02 3.14 11.34
C PHE A 70 -24.52 3.58 9.96
N GLU A 71 -23.87 4.59 9.40
CA GLU A 71 -24.33 5.28 8.19
C GLU A 71 -23.28 5.21 7.09
N ILE A 72 -23.66 4.79 5.88
CA ILE A 72 -22.76 4.77 4.72
C ILE A 72 -22.48 6.20 4.27
N VAL A 73 -21.20 6.57 4.23
CA VAL A 73 -20.70 7.88 3.75
C VAL A 73 -20.28 7.79 2.29
N SER A 74 -19.59 6.72 1.91
CA SER A 74 -19.22 6.43 0.53
C SER A 74 -19.30 4.93 0.28
N LEU A 75 -19.60 4.54 -0.96
CA LEU A 75 -19.69 3.14 -1.39
C LEU A 75 -19.31 3.03 -2.86
N GLU A 76 -18.20 2.36 -3.11
CA GLU A 76 -17.67 2.05 -4.42
C GLU A 76 -17.79 0.55 -4.69
N ILE A 77 -18.15 0.20 -5.93
CA ILE A 77 -18.49 -1.17 -6.30
C ILE A 77 -17.85 -1.47 -7.65
N THR A 78 -17.23 -2.64 -7.75
CA THR A 78 -16.78 -3.21 -9.02
C THR A 78 -17.40 -4.60 -9.17
N ALA A 79 -18.17 -4.80 -10.23
CA ALA A 79 -18.87 -6.06 -10.49
C ALA A 79 -18.37 -6.71 -11.79
N GLY A 80 -18.13 -8.03 -11.73
CA GLY A 80 -18.06 -8.90 -12.90
C GLY A 80 -19.34 -9.73 -13.03
N ASP A 81 -19.31 -10.75 -13.89
CA ASP A 81 -20.49 -11.58 -14.16
C ASP A 81 -20.91 -12.42 -12.93
N ASP A 82 -19.96 -12.99 -12.19
CA ASP A 82 -20.22 -13.93 -11.09
C ASP A 82 -19.59 -13.54 -9.75
N VAL A 83 -18.66 -12.58 -9.73
CA VAL A 83 -17.98 -12.07 -8.53
C VAL A 83 -17.92 -10.56 -8.55
N ALA A 84 -17.92 -9.96 -7.37
CA ALA A 84 -17.80 -8.52 -7.20
C ALA A 84 -17.09 -8.20 -5.89
N PHE A 85 -16.54 -7.00 -5.80
CA PHE A 85 -16.11 -6.43 -4.53
C PHE A 85 -16.68 -5.03 -4.37
N ALA A 86 -16.92 -4.66 -3.11
CA ALA A 86 -17.34 -3.32 -2.75
C ALA A 86 -16.52 -2.85 -1.55
N HIS A 87 -16.25 -1.55 -1.48
CA HIS A 87 -15.68 -0.92 -0.30
C HIS A 87 -16.47 0.32 0.08
N ALA A 88 -16.54 0.59 1.38
CA ALA A 88 -17.30 1.72 1.91
C ALA A 88 -16.62 2.36 3.12
N LEU A 89 -16.85 3.65 3.27
CA LEU A 89 -16.62 4.38 4.51
C LEU A 89 -17.96 4.58 5.20
N LEU A 90 -18.02 4.29 6.50
CA LEU A 90 -19.20 4.47 7.32
C LEU A 90 -18.91 5.41 8.48
N ARG A 91 -19.89 6.23 8.84
CA ARG A 91 -19.92 6.93 10.11
C ARG A 91 -20.48 5.96 11.15
N CYS A 92 -19.62 5.53 12.08
CA CYS A 92 -19.96 4.52 13.08
C CYS A 92 -19.42 4.90 14.46
N GLY A 93 -20.31 4.98 15.46
CA GLY A 93 -19.99 5.36 16.83
C GLY A 93 -21.21 5.81 17.62
N THR A 94 -21.09 5.85 18.94
CA THR A 94 -22.09 6.48 19.83
C THR A 94 -22.06 8.01 19.68
N PRO A 95 -23.11 8.73 20.12
CA PRO A 95 -23.11 10.20 20.08
C PRO A 95 -21.92 10.81 20.83
N ARG A 96 -21.51 10.20 21.94
CA ARG A 96 -20.33 10.60 22.70
C ARG A 96 -19.05 10.42 21.89
N GLU A 97 -18.81 9.23 21.36
CA GLU A 97 -17.60 8.93 20.58
C GLU A 97 -17.49 9.80 19.32
N LEU A 98 -18.60 10.13 18.67
CA LEU A 98 -18.62 11.00 17.50
C LEU A 98 -18.53 12.49 17.84
N THR A 99 -18.78 12.86 19.10
CA THR A 99 -18.51 14.22 19.61
C THR A 99 -17.04 14.36 19.97
N GLU A 100 -16.46 13.34 20.61
CA GLU A 100 -15.03 13.27 20.95
C GLU A 100 -14.16 13.11 19.69
N HIS A 101 -14.60 12.33 18.70
CA HIS A 101 -13.89 12.05 17.45
C HIS A 101 -14.81 12.15 16.22
N PRO A 102 -15.10 13.35 15.70
CA PRO A 102 -16.04 13.55 14.59
C PRO A 102 -15.61 12.87 13.28
N ASP A 103 -14.31 12.67 13.08
CA ASP A 103 -13.73 12.02 11.91
C ASP A 103 -13.59 10.50 12.05
N ARG A 104 -14.10 9.91 13.15
CA ARG A 104 -14.15 8.46 13.29
C ARG A 104 -14.94 7.85 12.13
N ARG A 105 -14.29 6.96 11.36
CA ARG A 105 -14.90 6.23 10.24
C ARG A 105 -14.67 4.74 10.41
N LEU A 106 -15.69 3.92 10.18
CA LEU A 106 -15.54 2.49 9.98
C LEU A 106 -15.28 2.24 8.49
N ARG A 107 -14.32 1.38 8.17
CA ARG A 107 -14.02 0.93 6.82
C ARG A 107 -14.63 -0.45 6.61
N LEU A 108 -15.27 -0.63 5.47
CA LEU A 108 -15.91 -1.86 5.05
C LEU A 108 -15.30 -2.35 3.74
N THR A 109 -14.99 -3.64 3.65
CA THR A 109 -14.75 -4.32 2.37
C THR A 109 -15.64 -5.56 2.30
N LEU A 110 -16.34 -5.71 1.18
CA LEU A 110 -17.25 -6.81 0.91
C LEU A 110 -16.76 -7.59 -0.30
N GLY A 111 -16.60 -8.89 -0.15
CA GLY A 111 -16.48 -9.83 -1.25
C GLY A 111 -17.85 -10.45 -1.54
N LEU A 112 -18.33 -10.33 -2.78
CA LEU A 112 -19.64 -10.84 -3.19
C LEU A 112 -19.50 -11.85 -4.32
N ARG A 113 -20.41 -12.82 -4.35
CA ARG A 113 -20.57 -13.75 -5.47
C ARG A 113 -22.02 -13.90 -5.85
N LYS A 114 -22.28 -14.28 -7.10
CA LYS A 114 -23.63 -14.51 -7.60
C LYS A 114 -24.02 -15.98 -7.40
N GLU A 115 -25.09 -16.23 -6.68
CA GLU A 115 -25.67 -17.54 -6.44
C GLU A 115 -27.09 -17.61 -6.98
N ARG A 116 -27.37 -18.54 -7.89
CA ARG A 116 -28.70 -18.74 -8.50
C ARG A 116 -29.31 -17.41 -9.02
N GLY A 117 -28.45 -16.54 -9.58
CA GLY A 117 -28.84 -15.24 -10.12
C GLY A 117 -29.00 -14.11 -9.10
N ARG A 118 -28.74 -14.34 -7.81
CA ARG A 118 -28.77 -13.33 -6.73
C ARG A 118 -27.36 -13.05 -6.21
N TRP A 119 -27.03 -11.80 -5.92
CA TRP A 119 -25.78 -11.47 -5.24
C TRP A 119 -25.88 -11.80 -3.76
N VAL A 120 -24.82 -12.41 -3.22
CA VAL A 120 -24.67 -12.64 -1.78
C VAL A 120 -23.30 -12.19 -1.32
N VAL A 121 -23.21 -11.72 -0.07
CA VAL A 121 -21.95 -11.39 0.59
C VAL A 121 -21.31 -12.69 1.09
N ALA A 122 -20.10 -12.97 0.60
CA ALA A 122 -19.31 -14.15 1.00
C ALA A 122 -18.12 -13.78 1.90
N HIS A 123 -17.71 -12.50 1.90
CA HIS A 123 -16.66 -12.00 2.77
C HIS A 123 -16.99 -10.60 3.28
N GLU A 124 -16.75 -10.37 4.57
CA GLU A 124 -16.84 -9.05 5.20
C GLU A 124 -15.56 -8.74 5.96
N HIS A 125 -15.07 -7.52 5.83
CA HIS A 125 -14.00 -6.98 6.64
C HIS A 125 -14.40 -5.62 7.18
N HIS A 126 -14.39 -5.48 8.52
CA HIS A 126 -14.64 -4.24 9.24
C HIS A 126 -13.38 -3.79 9.97
N SER A 127 -13.01 -2.52 9.82
CA SER A 127 -11.93 -1.94 10.62
C SER A 127 -12.14 -0.45 10.89
N PHE A 128 -11.79 0.02 12.07
CA PHE A 128 -11.54 1.45 12.26
C PHE A 128 -10.08 1.74 11.88
N PRO A 129 -9.79 2.88 11.23
CA PRO A 129 -8.44 3.40 11.22
C PRO A 129 -8.05 3.73 12.67
N HIS A 130 -6.78 3.58 13.00
CA HIS A 130 -6.29 3.97 14.30
C HIS A 130 -6.52 5.49 14.47
N PRO A 131 -7.09 5.96 15.60
CA PRO A 131 -7.19 7.40 15.84
C PRO A 131 -5.77 7.98 15.82
N VAL A 132 -5.58 9.02 15.01
CA VAL A 132 -4.40 9.88 15.08
C VAL A 132 -4.83 11.05 15.95
N ASP A 133 -4.35 11.12 17.20
CA ASP A 133 -4.67 12.27 18.05
C ASP A 133 -4.02 13.52 17.45
N ALA A 134 -4.83 14.57 17.26
CA ALA A 134 -4.47 15.80 16.56
C ALA A 134 -3.45 16.70 17.31
N ASP A 135 -2.80 16.19 18.36
CA ASP A 135 -1.75 16.89 19.11
C ASP A 135 -0.45 16.08 19.26
N THR A 136 -0.34 14.96 18.55
CA THR A 136 0.93 14.24 18.37
C THR A 136 1.40 14.42 16.93
N THR A 137 2.29 15.38 16.74
CA THR A 137 3.27 15.28 15.67
C THR A 137 4.11 14.06 15.99
N GLU A 138 3.97 13.01 15.17
CA GLU A 138 4.71 11.75 15.22
C GLU A 138 4.72 11.04 16.59
N ASP A 139 4.03 9.90 16.75
CA ASP A 139 4.71 8.75 17.36
C ASP A 139 4.03 7.38 17.20
N THR A 140 4.83 6.46 16.66
CA THR A 140 5.00 5.04 17.02
C THR A 140 3.78 4.11 17.21
N ASP A 141 3.48 3.39 16.12
CA ASP A 141 3.15 1.97 16.20
C ASP A 141 4.24 1.23 17.00
N THR A 142 3.84 0.22 17.74
CA THR A 142 4.70 -0.66 18.53
C THR A 142 5.80 -1.30 17.68
N GLY A 143 6.95 -0.61 17.59
CA GLY A 143 8.28 -1.15 17.35
C GLY A 143 8.56 -1.86 16.02
N THR A 144 7.59 -1.95 15.09
CA THR A 144 7.80 -2.60 13.80
C THR A 144 7.43 -1.61 12.68
N PRO A 145 8.39 -1.17 11.85
CA PRO A 145 8.09 -0.29 10.71
C PRO A 145 7.08 -0.98 9.78
N SER A 146 6.18 -0.22 9.15
CA SER A 146 5.33 -0.80 8.11
C SER A 146 6.18 -1.30 6.94
N ALA A 147 5.66 -2.22 6.14
CA ALA A 147 6.41 -2.72 4.99
C ALA A 147 6.80 -1.61 3.98
N GLU A 148 5.99 -0.56 3.88
CA GLU A 148 6.33 0.64 3.09
C GLU A 148 7.45 1.42 3.77
N ASP A 149 7.38 1.63 5.08
CA ASP A 149 8.42 2.33 5.85
C ASP A 149 9.76 1.59 5.77
N GLU A 150 9.76 0.25 5.81
CA GLU A 150 10.96 -0.56 5.62
C GLU A 150 11.60 -0.31 4.23
N VAL A 151 10.79 -0.24 3.17
CA VAL A 151 11.29 0.02 1.81
C VAL A 151 11.75 1.48 1.65
N ARG A 152 11.10 2.44 2.30
CA ARG A 152 11.55 3.85 2.35
C ARG A 152 12.87 3.98 3.12
N ALA A 153 12.97 3.32 4.28
CA ALA A 153 14.20 3.28 5.06
C ALA A 153 15.37 2.65 4.28
N LEU A 154 15.12 1.63 3.44
CA LEU A 154 16.15 1.09 2.54
C LEU A 154 16.68 2.14 1.54
N HIS A 155 15.81 3.02 1.03
CA HIS A 155 16.24 4.11 0.15
C HIS A 155 17.05 5.16 0.93
N ASP A 156 16.61 5.53 2.13
CA ASP A 156 17.34 6.46 2.99
C ASP A 156 18.73 5.93 3.38
N ASP A 157 18.81 4.64 3.71
CA ASP A 157 20.06 3.94 3.97
C ASP A 157 20.97 3.96 2.74
N TRP A 158 20.43 3.75 1.55
CA TRP A 158 21.18 3.86 0.29
C TRP A 158 21.65 5.29 -0.01
N PHE A 159 20.85 6.31 0.28
CA PHE A 159 21.27 7.71 0.16
C PHE A 159 22.43 8.01 1.10
N GLY A 160 22.33 7.59 2.36
CA GLY A 160 23.38 7.73 3.35
C GLY A 160 24.64 6.92 2.99
N ALA A 161 24.49 5.70 2.51
CA ALA A 161 25.60 4.85 2.08
C ALA A 161 26.33 5.44 0.88
N THR A 162 25.60 6.01 -0.09
CA THR A 162 26.19 6.76 -1.21
C THR A 162 27.01 7.94 -0.71
N ALA A 163 26.45 8.76 0.18
CA ALA A 163 27.15 9.92 0.73
C ALA A 163 28.44 9.55 1.48
N ARG A 164 28.44 8.39 2.15
CA ARG A 164 29.63 7.83 2.84
C ARG A 164 30.54 7.00 1.94
N LYS A 165 30.17 6.79 0.68
CA LYS A 165 30.82 5.88 -0.28
C LYS A 165 30.99 4.45 0.24
N ASP A 166 29.98 3.97 0.97
CA ASP A 166 29.97 2.63 1.57
C ASP A 166 29.38 1.60 0.59
N LEU A 167 30.26 1.01 -0.23
CA LEU A 167 29.86 -0.03 -1.19
C LEU A 167 29.27 -1.26 -0.50
N ALA A 168 29.72 -1.61 0.70
CA ALA A 168 29.21 -2.78 1.40
C ALA A 168 27.74 -2.58 1.81
N ALA A 169 27.42 -1.42 2.37
CA ALA A 169 26.06 -1.05 2.72
C ALA A 169 25.14 -0.93 1.50
N LEU A 170 25.62 -0.34 0.39
CA LEU A 170 24.85 -0.27 -0.86
C LEU A 170 24.45 -1.65 -1.39
N MET A 171 25.36 -2.62 -1.31
CA MET A 171 25.11 -3.96 -1.85
C MET A 171 24.31 -4.86 -0.92
N ALA A 172 24.22 -4.55 0.38
CA ALA A 172 23.59 -5.43 1.37
C ALA A 172 22.12 -5.81 1.08
N PRO A 173 21.25 -4.91 0.60
CA PRO A 173 19.86 -5.24 0.29
C PRO A 173 19.64 -5.68 -1.17
N ILE A 174 20.68 -6.02 -1.93
CA ILE A 174 20.55 -6.47 -3.32
C ILE A 174 20.54 -8.01 -3.37
N ALA A 175 19.56 -8.58 -4.08
CA ALA A 175 19.44 -10.03 -4.20
C ALA A 175 20.55 -10.64 -5.09
N ASP A 176 20.98 -11.86 -4.78
CA ASP A 176 22.03 -12.56 -5.55
C ASP A 176 21.65 -12.77 -7.02
N ASP A 177 20.35 -12.91 -7.31
CA ASP A 177 19.74 -13.13 -8.62
C ASP A 177 19.22 -11.84 -9.29
N VAL A 178 19.61 -10.66 -8.77
CA VAL A 178 19.15 -9.36 -9.31
C VAL A 178 19.37 -9.24 -10.82
N VAL A 179 18.39 -8.65 -11.51
CA VAL A 179 18.56 -8.17 -12.89
C VAL A 179 18.48 -6.65 -12.89
N SER A 180 19.54 -5.97 -13.30
CA SER A 180 19.58 -4.51 -13.33
C SER A 180 19.74 -3.98 -14.74
N TYR A 181 18.92 -3.00 -15.11
CA TYR A 181 19.16 -2.13 -16.26
C TYR A 181 19.71 -0.81 -15.73
N GLU A 182 20.98 -0.56 -16.02
CA GLU A 182 21.71 0.62 -15.56
C GLU A 182 21.72 1.69 -16.64
N HIS A 183 22.20 2.89 -16.31
CA HIS A 183 22.33 3.97 -17.29
C HIS A 183 23.39 3.68 -18.36
N ASP A 184 24.39 2.85 -18.04
CA ASP A 184 25.54 2.54 -18.86
C ASP A 184 25.46 1.14 -19.52
N ALA A 185 26.43 0.84 -20.38
CA ALA A 185 26.52 -0.45 -21.02
C ALA A 185 27.10 -1.50 -20.05
N PRO A 186 26.74 -2.79 -20.19
CA PRO A 186 25.86 -3.40 -21.20
C PRO A 186 24.35 -3.20 -20.94
N LEU A 187 23.50 -3.68 -21.87
CA LEU A 187 22.04 -3.56 -21.79
C LEU A 187 21.41 -4.09 -20.48
N ARG A 188 22.08 -5.00 -19.80
CA ARG A 188 21.65 -5.52 -18.49
C ARG A 188 22.82 -6.12 -17.73
N HIS A 189 22.73 -6.02 -16.42
CA HIS A 189 23.58 -6.71 -15.45
C HIS A 189 22.75 -7.81 -14.79
N VAL A 190 23.32 -9.01 -14.66
CA VAL A 190 22.65 -10.15 -14.03
C VAL A 190 23.54 -10.66 -12.91
N GLY A 191 22.97 -10.77 -11.73
CA GLY A 191 23.63 -11.19 -10.51
C GLY A 191 24.28 -10.05 -9.74
N VAL A 192 24.37 -10.23 -8.41
CA VAL A 192 24.84 -9.19 -7.47
C VAL A 192 26.27 -8.73 -7.75
N ASP A 193 27.15 -9.60 -8.23
CA ASP A 193 28.54 -9.25 -8.55
C ASP A 193 28.62 -8.24 -9.72
N ALA A 194 27.78 -8.41 -10.74
CA ALA A 194 27.73 -7.49 -11.88
C ALA A 194 27.22 -6.10 -11.45
N VAL A 195 26.25 -6.05 -10.53
CA VAL A 195 25.76 -4.79 -9.96
C VAL A 195 26.79 -4.15 -9.02
N ARG A 196 27.53 -4.97 -8.25
CA ARG A 196 28.62 -4.48 -7.38
C ARG A 196 29.67 -3.72 -8.17
N GLU A 197 30.07 -4.22 -9.34
CA GLU A 197 31.03 -3.54 -10.20
C GLU A 197 30.50 -2.18 -10.70
N VAL A 198 29.21 -2.08 -11.01
CA VAL A 198 28.56 -0.81 -11.42
C VAL A 198 28.59 0.19 -10.27
N CYS A 199 28.13 -0.22 -9.08
CA CYS A 199 28.14 0.64 -7.89
C CYS A 199 29.54 1.10 -7.52
N ALA A 200 30.54 0.20 -7.59
CA ALA A 200 31.94 0.54 -7.32
C ALA A 200 32.45 1.63 -8.27
N ARG A 201 32.23 1.47 -9.59
CA ARG A 201 32.60 2.48 -10.58
C ARG A 201 31.91 3.81 -10.34
N GLY A 202 30.62 3.79 -9.98
CA GLY A 202 29.85 5.00 -9.66
C GLY A 202 30.45 5.77 -8.47
N LEU A 203 30.82 5.06 -7.40
CA LEU A 203 31.44 5.68 -6.22
C LEU A 203 32.86 6.21 -6.50
N ASP A 204 33.66 5.48 -7.29
CA ASP A 204 35.01 5.89 -7.68
C ASP A 204 35.00 7.12 -8.61
N GLY A 205 33.95 7.30 -9.41
CA GLY A 205 33.80 8.42 -10.33
C GLY A 205 33.62 9.77 -9.64
N ALA A 206 33.05 9.80 -8.43
CA ALA A 206 32.92 11.01 -7.63
C ALA A 206 34.17 11.20 -6.77
N THR A 207 35.07 12.12 -7.14
CA THR A 207 36.29 12.39 -6.36
C THR A 207 36.01 13.19 -5.08
N GLY A 208 34.99 14.05 -5.09
CA GLY A 208 34.54 14.87 -3.96
C GLY A 208 33.32 14.28 -3.25
N ALA A 209 32.47 15.16 -2.69
CA ALA A 209 31.20 14.75 -2.09
C ALA A 209 30.20 14.25 -3.15
N VAL A 210 29.34 13.32 -2.77
CA VAL A 210 28.25 12.83 -3.61
C VAL A 210 26.97 12.75 -2.78
N SER A 211 25.85 13.15 -3.37
CA SER A 211 24.53 12.97 -2.77
C SER A 211 23.57 12.38 -3.80
N TRP A 212 22.69 11.51 -3.33
CA TRP A 212 21.61 10.95 -4.12
C TRP A 212 20.32 11.04 -3.29
N THR A 213 19.26 11.53 -3.93
CA THR A 213 17.89 11.55 -3.38
C THR A 213 16.89 11.16 -4.47
N VAL A 214 15.67 10.81 -4.05
CA VAL A 214 14.50 10.63 -4.94
C VAL A 214 13.36 11.47 -4.36
N PRO A 215 13.25 12.76 -4.74
CA PRO A 215 12.33 13.69 -4.06
C PRO A 215 10.85 13.32 -4.20
N ASP A 216 10.49 12.64 -5.28
CA ASP A 216 9.14 12.18 -5.63
C ASP A 216 9.01 10.65 -5.47
N LEU A 217 9.67 10.08 -4.44
CA LEU A 217 9.67 8.64 -4.21
C LEU A 217 8.27 8.11 -3.88
N GLU A 218 7.71 7.39 -4.84
CA GLU A 218 6.49 6.60 -4.68
C GLU A 218 6.83 5.15 -4.36
N VAL A 219 6.10 4.56 -3.42
CA VAL A 219 6.27 3.16 -3.00
C VAL A 219 4.90 2.49 -2.94
N LEU A 220 4.78 1.33 -3.59
CA LEU A 220 3.59 0.48 -3.54
C LEU A 220 3.98 -0.90 -3.04
N VAL A 221 3.40 -1.33 -1.93
CA VAL A 221 3.63 -2.67 -1.35
C VAL A 221 2.37 -3.52 -1.45
N ARG A 222 2.52 -4.77 -1.88
CA ARG A 222 1.51 -5.82 -1.84
C ARG A 222 2.17 -7.11 -1.40
N ASP A 223 1.76 -7.62 -0.23
CA ASP A 223 2.30 -8.84 0.37
C ASP A 223 3.84 -8.83 0.47
N ASP A 224 4.52 -9.75 -0.21
CA ASP A 224 5.97 -9.89 -0.24
C ASP A 224 6.63 -9.15 -1.42
N LEU A 225 5.90 -8.30 -2.15
CA LEU A 225 6.41 -7.54 -3.28
C LEU A 225 6.23 -6.02 -3.09
N ALA A 226 7.28 -5.26 -3.38
CA ALA A 226 7.22 -3.80 -3.42
C ALA A 226 7.75 -3.26 -4.75
N VAL A 227 7.10 -2.21 -5.26
CA VAL A 227 7.56 -1.46 -6.43
C VAL A 227 7.74 -0.01 -6.00
N ALA A 228 8.91 0.55 -6.29
CA ALA A 228 9.20 1.96 -6.04
C ALA A 228 9.63 2.64 -7.35
N TRP A 229 9.24 3.91 -7.52
CA TRP A 229 9.67 4.71 -8.66
C TRP A 229 9.79 6.18 -8.28
N GLY A 230 10.52 6.91 -9.12
CA GLY A 230 10.71 8.35 -8.98
C GLY A 230 11.89 8.84 -9.81
N LEU A 231 12.20 10.11 -9.67
CA LEU A 231 13.31 10.77 -10.33
C LEU A 231 14.51 10.80 -9.39
N ASN A 232 15.59 10.10 -9.76
CA ASN A 232 16.85 10.16 -9.04
C ASN A 232 17.51 11.50 -9.32
N GLN A 233 17.77 12.25 -8.26
CA GLN A 233 18.60 13.44 -8.26
C GLN A 233 19.97 13.07 -7.70
N VAL A 234 21.01 13.15 -8.53
CA VAL A 234 22.40 12.90 -8.11
C VAL A 234 23.20 14.16 -8.28
N ARG A 235 23.91 14.55 -7.22
CA ARG A 235 24.88 15.64 -7.23
C ARG A 235 26.25 15.09 -6.87
N ALA A 236 27.24 15.33 -7.71
CA ALA A 236 28.61 14.88 -7.48
C ALA A 236 29.58 16.06 -7.61
N GLU A 237 30.52 16.17 -6.68
CA GLU A 237 31.59 17.17 -6.69
C GLU A 237 32.87 16.58 -7.28
N ALA A 238 33.49 17.32 -8.20
CA ALA A 238 34.81 17.04 -8.73
C ALA A 238 35.90 17.61 -7.80
N ALA A 239 37.15 17.15 -8.01
CA ALA A 239 38.29 17.54 -7.18
C ALA A 239 38.64 19.04 -7.23
N ASP A 240 38.18 19.75 -8.26
CA ASP A 240 38.35 21.19 -8.43
C ASP A 240 37.25 22.03 -7.73
N GLY A 241 36.31 21.36 -7.04
CA GLY A 241 35.20 21.99 -6.33
C GLY A 241 33.98 22.31 -7.20
N THR A 242 34.00 21.93 -8.48
CA THR A 242 32.79 22.00 -9.33
C THR A 242 31.80 20.90 -8.95
N ALA A 243 30.51 21.20 -9.00
CA ALA A 243 29.45 20.23 -8.71
C ALA A 243 28.57 20.04 -9.94
N GLU A 244 28.38 18.79 -10.35
CA GLU A 244 27.46 18.42 -11.40
C GLU A 244 26.20 17.81 -10.80
N GLU A 245 25.04 18.22 -11.31
CA GLU A 245 23.75 17.68 -10.93
C GLU A 245 23.09 17.03 -12.15
N SER A 246 22.68 15.77 -11.97
CA SER A 246 22.00 14.97 -12.98
C SER A 246 20.68 14.42 -12.46
N TRP A 247 19.72 14.30 -13.39
CA TRP A 247 18.41 13.71 -13.13
C TRP A 247 18.18 12.50 -14.03
N SER A 248 17.67 11.40 -13.45
CA SER A 248 17.31 10.18 -14.19
C SER A 248 16.04 9.55 -13.64
N ARG A 249 15.42 8.67 -14.42
CA ARG A 249 14.23 7.91 -13.96
C ARG A 249 14.67 6.61 -13.32
N GLY A 250 14.04 6.23 -12.22
CA GLY A 250 14.26 4.94 -11.56
C GLY A 250 12.96 4.19 -11.34
N THR A 251 12.99 2.88 -11.60
CA THR A 251 11.99 1.93 -11.11
C THR A 251 12.72 0.78 -10.45
N ARG A 252 12.29 0.39 -9.25
CA ARG A 252 12.91 -0.64 -8.41
C ARG A 252 11.85 -1.59 -7.92
N VAL A 253 12.16 -2.88 -7.97
CA VAL A 253 11.28 -3.95 -7.52
C VAL A 253 11.99 -4.73 -6.43
N PHE A 254 11.33 -4.85 -5.30
CA PHE A 254 11.82 -5.55 -4.13
C PHE A 254 10.93 -6.76 -3.84
N GLN A 255 11.54 -7.82 -3.35
CA GLN A 255 10.82 -8.97 -2.80
C GLN A 255 11.29 -9.24 -1.38
N ARG A 256 10.35 -9.52 -0.47
CA ARG A 256 10.66 -9.94 0.89
C ARG A 256 11.08 -11.42 0.88
N ARG A 257 12.35 -11.68 1.19
CA ARG A 257 12.96 -13.01 1.23
C ARG A 257 13.63 -13.20 2.58
N ASP A 258 13.33 -14.32 3.26
CA ASP A 258 13.82 -14.61 4.60
C ASP A 258 13.60 -13.45 5.59
N GLY A 259 12.42 -12.83 5.52
CA GLY A 259 12.02 -11.71 6.37
C GLY A 259 12.59 -10.34 5.99
N ARG A 260 13.46 -10.25 4.97
CA ARG A 260 14.11 -8.99 4.56
C ARG A 260 13.73 -8.60 3.14
N TRP A 261 13.52 -7.31 2.90
CA TRP A 261 13.36 -6.79 1.54
C TRP A 261 14.69 -6.85 0.78
N GLN A 262 14.65 -7.40 -0.43
CA GLN A 262 15.80 -7.43 -1.34
C GLN A 262 15.41 -6.87 -2.69
N LEU A 263 16.27 -6.03 -3.28
CA LEU A 263 16.13 -5.54 -4.65
C LEU A 263 16.36 -6.71 -5.61
N ILE A 264 15.31 -7.10 -6.33
CA ILE A 264 15.35 -8.19 -7.32
C ILE A 264 15.41 -7.66 -8.76
N HIS A 265 14.96 -6.43 -8.98
CA HIS A 265 15.08 -5.77 -10.29
C HIS A 265 15.16 -4.26 -10.16
N GLN A 266 15.94 -3.61 -11.02
CA GLN A 266 15.83 -2.17 -11.25
C GLN A 266 15.98 -1.79 -12.71
N HIS A 267 15.44 -0.62 -13.04
CA HIS A 267 15.63 0.05 -14.31
C HIS A 267 15.91 1.52 -14.08
N LEU A 268 17.12 1.94 -14.43
CA LEU A 268 17.58 3.31 -14.41
C LEU A 268 17.79 3.81 -15.84
N SER A 269 17.38 5.04 -16.13
CA SER A 269 17.52 5.54 -17.50
C SER A 269 17.48 7.06 -17.60
N PHE A 270 18.19 7.58 -18.61
CA PHE A 270 18.07 8.96 -19.07
C PHE A 270 17.14 9.05 -20.28
N PRO A 271 16.33 10.12 -20.41
CA PRO A 271 15.79 10.48 -21.71
C PRO A 271 16.93 10.82 -22.68
N TYR A 272 16.68 10.73 -23.99
CA TYR A 272 17.66 11.08 -25.01
C TYR A 272 17.11 12.18 -25.92
N ASP A 273 18.01 12.95 -26.50
CA ASP A 273 17.71 13.93 -27.53
C ASP A 273 17.55 13.22 -28.88
N PRO A 274 16.37 13.31 -29.54
CA PRO A 274 16.11 12.57 -30.76
C PRO A 274 16.90 13.04 -31.98
N GLU A 275 17.44 14.27 -31.98
CA GLU A 275 18.22 14.81 -33.10
C GLU A 275 19.69 14.39 -32.99
N THR A 276 20.24 14.43 -31.78
CA THR A 276 21.67 14.16 -31.55
C THR A 276 21.96 12.74 -31.07
N GLY A 277 20.94 12.02 -30.58
CA GLY A 277 21.06 10.69 -29.98
C GLY A 277 21.72 10.70 -28.59
N ARG A 278 22.00 11.87 -28.01
CA ARG A 278 22.71 11.99 -26.72
C ARG A 278 21.74 11.87 -25.55
N ALA A 279 22.19 11.22 -24.47
CA ALA A 279 21.46 11.20 -23.20
C ALA A 279 21.32 12.63 -22.63
N ARG A 280 20.16 12.93 -22.05
CA ARG A 280 19.82 14.21 -21.43
C ARG A 280 19.80 14.06 -19.92
N THR A 281 20.89 14.50 -19.28
CA THR A 281 21.11 14.46 -17.83
C THR A 281 20.77 15.81 -17.16
N ASP A 282 20.61 16.87 -17.97
CA ASP A 282 20.45 18.28 -17.60
C ASP A 282 18.98 18.71 -17.42
N LEU A 283 18.02 17.82 -17.67
CA LEU A 283 16.61 18.12 -17.47
C LEU A 283 16.28 18.27 -15.98
N ARG A 284 15.22 19.03 -15.67
CA ARG A 284 14.72 19.27 -14.31
C ARG A 284 13.19 19.04 -14.29
N PRO A 285 12.62 18.51 -13.19
CA PRO A 285 11.17 18.33 -13.04
C PRO A 285 10.38 19.64 -13.11
#